data_AF-A0A843LKV4-F1
#
_entry.id   AF-A0A843LKV4-F1
#
_cell.length_a   1.000
_cell.length_b   1.000
_cell.length_c   1.000
_cell.angle_alpha   90.00
_cell.angle_beta   90.00
_cell.angle_gamma   90.00
#
_symmetry.space_group_name_H-M   'P 1'
#
loop_
_entity.id
_entity.type
_entity.pdbx_description
1 polymer ?
#
loop_
_entity_poly.entity_id
_entity_poly.type
_entity_poly.pdbx_seq_one_letter_code
_entity_poly.pdbx_strand_id
1 'polypeptide(L)'
;MAEKKAYWDMQKSFWMTPPGVAIWLLLLAAFLGGGLLYLNLQVSPYPVIESFKADPPVLDGGGASNLSWSVVGAEWAAIDQGIGEVGLKGSTSVAPEKSTSYTIYARNGSRNRSMSLKVMVMAP
;
A
#
# COMPACT_ATOMS: atom_id res chain seq x y z
N MET A 1 -4.57 48.50 -29.50
CA MET A 1 -3.91 47.32 -30.11
C MET A 1 -2.38 47.39 -30.12
N ALA A 2 -1.75 48.57 -30.18
CA ALA A 2 -0.28 48.71 -30.21
C ALA A 2 0.44 48.31 -28.90
N GLU A 3 -0.14 48.60 -27.73
CA GLU A 3 0.50 48.36 -26.42
C GLU A 3 0.67 46.87 -26.09
N LYS A 4 -0.31 46.03 -26.47
CA LYS A 4 -0.23 44.57 -26.28
C LYS A 4 0.93 43.97 -27.07
N LYS A 5 1.20 44.47 -28.27
CA LYS A 5 2.29 44.00 -29.13
C LYS A 5 3.66 44.35 -28.49
N ALA A 6 3.79 45.57 -27.97
CA ALA A 6 5.00 46.02 -27.28
C ALA A 6 5.30 45.19 -26.01
N TYR A 7 4.28 44.85 -25.23
CA TYR A 7 4.43 43.98 -24.05
C TYR A 7 4.99 42.60 -24.40
N TRP A 8 4.46 41.95 -25.45
CA TRP A 8 4.95 40.64 -25.89
C TRP A 8 6.38 40.69 -26.42
N ASP A 9 6.75 41.77 -27.12
CA ASP A 9 8.10 41.96 -27.64
C ASP A 9 9.11 42.20 -26.50
N MET A 10 8.73 42.96 -25.47
CA MET A 10 9.55 43.18 -24.27
C MET A 10 9.75 41.90 -23.47
N GLN A 11 8.70 41.09 -23.27
CA GLN A 11 8.84 39.80 -22.60
C GLN A 11 9.74 38.84 -23.38
N LYS A 12 9.56 38.74 -24.69
CA LYS A 12 10.38 37.88 -25.55
C LYS A 12 11.85 38.28 -25.50
N SER A 13 12.16 39.58 -25.52
CA SER A 13 13.53 40.09 -25.39
C SER A 13 14.12 39.81 -24.02
N PHE A 14 13.34 40.00 -22.95
CA PHE A 14 13.77 39.73 -21.58
C PHE A 14 14.21 38.27 -21.40
N TRP A 15 13.42 37.31 -21.88
CA TRP A 15 13.75 35.88 -21.82
C TRP A 15 15.00 35.47 -22.64
N MET A 16 15.49 36.35 -23.54
CA MET A 16 16.74 36.13 -24.30
C MET A 16 17.98 36.75 -23.64
N THR A 17 17.82 37.52 -22.56
CA THR A 17 18.97 38.07 -21.81
C THR A 17 19.61 36.99 -20.92
N PRO A 18 20.91 37.09 -20.57
CA PRO A 18 21.54 36.11 -19.68
C PRO A 18 20.80 35.91 -18.34
N PRO A 19 20.29 36.97 -17.67
CA PRO A 19 19.44 36.82 -16.48
C PRO A 19 18.08 36.19 -16.77
N GLY A 20 17.44 36.55 -17.88
CA GLY A 20 16.14 35.99 -18.28
C GLY A 20 16.22 34.50 -18.59
N VAL A 21 17.26 34.06 -19.29
CA VAL A 21 17.54 32.64 -19.55
C VAL A 21 17.76 31.88 -18.23
N ALA A 22 18.48 32.47 -17.26
CA ALA A 22 18.67 31.86 -15.95
C ALA A 22 17.35 31.68 -15.19
N ILE A 23 16.47 32.69 -15.19
CA ILE A 23 15.13 32.60 -14.58
C ILE A 23 14.29 31.52 -15.29
N TRP A 24 14.35 31.46 -16.61
CA TRP A 24 13.62 30.47 -17.40
C TRP A 24 14.07 29.04 -17.09
N LEU A 25 15.38 28.82 -17.00
CA LEU A 25 15.97 27.54 -16.64
C LEU A 25 15.62 27.13 -15.20
N LEU A 26 15.57 28.07 -14.26
CA LEU A 26 15.15 27.80 -12.88
C LEU A 26 13.67 27.39 -12.79
N LEU A 27 12.79 28.06 -13.53
CA LEU A 27 11.37 27.68 -13.60
C LEU A 27 11.18 26.32 -14.26
N LEU A 28 11.91 26.04 -15.34
CA LEU A 28 11.90 24.74 -16.01
C LEU A 28 12.43 23.62 -15.09
N ALA A 29 13.51 23.89 -14.35
CA ALA A 29 14.08 22.94 -13.39
C ALA A 29 13.16 22.70 -12.18
N ALA A 30 12.42 23.72 -11.71
CA ALA A 30 11.42 23.54 -10.67
C ALA A 30 10.22 22.71 -11.15
N PHE A 31 9.80 22.89 -12.40
CA PHE A 31 8.71 22.11 -12.99
C PHE A 31 9.13 20.64 -13.24
N LEU A 32 10.31 20.41 -13.81
CA LEU A 32 10.85 19.07 -14.05
C LEU A 32 11.27 18.36 -12.76
N GLY A 33 11.99 19.06 -11.87
CA GLY A 33 12.49 18.54 -10.61
C GLY A 33 11.39 18.35 -9.56
N GLY A 34 10.43 19.28 -9.49
CA GLY A 34 9.25 19.15 -8.62
C GLY A 34 8.33 18.01 -9.05
N GLY A 35 8.11 17.85 -10.37
CA GLY A 35 7.35 16.72 -10.91
C GLY A 35 8.04 15.37 -10.67
N LEU A 36 9.37 15.29 -10.85
CA LEU A 36 10.15 14.08 -10.59
C LEU A 36 10.20 13.70 -9.10
N LEU A 37 10.32 14.68 -8.20
CA LEU A 37 10.27 14.43 -6.76
C LEU A 37 8.86 14.02 -6.30
N TYR A 38 7.82 14.63 -6.88
CA TYR A 38 6.42 14.30 -6.59
C TYR A 38 6.05 12.87 -7.07
N LEU A 39 6.52 12.45 -8.24
CA LEU A 39 6.24 11.10 -8.77
C LEU A 39 6.92 9.98 -7.97
N ASN A 40 8.10 10.24 -7.39
CA ASN A 40 8.86 9.21 -6.70
C ASN A 40 8.29 8.85 -5.31
N LEU A 41 7.38 9.67 -4.76
CA LEU A 41 6.83 9.50 -3.41
C LEU A 41 5.58 8.59 -3.34
N GLN A 42 5.06 8.07 -4.46
CA GLN A 42 3.78 7.33 -4.47
C GLN A 42 3.88 5.85 -4.84
N VAL A 43 5.03 5.23 -4.67
CA VAL A 43 5.14 3.77 -4.84
C VAL A 43 4.86 3.09 -3.50
N SER A 44 3.58 2.94 -3.15
CA SER A 44 3.17 2.03 -2.09
C SER A 44 3.64 0.61 -2.44
N PRO A 45 4.41 -0.08 -1.57
CA PRO A 45 4.83 -1.45 -1.82
C PRO A 45 3.61 -2.36 -1.96
N TYR A 46 3.75 -3.41 -2.78
CA TYR A 46 2.70 -4.41 -2.88
C TYR A 46 2.67 -5.23 -1.59
N PRO A 47 1.50 -5.42 -0.95
CA PRO A 47 1.41 -6.21 0.27
C PRO A 47 1.70 -7.69 -0.04
N VAL A 48 2.62 -8.29 0.69
CA VAL A 48 3.01 -9.69 0.56
C VAL A 48 2.71 -10.41 1.86
N ILE A 49 1.99 -11.52 1.77
CA ILE A 49 1.73 -12.42 2.90
C ILE A 49 2.83 -13.48 2.84
N GLU A 50 3.85 -13.35 3.69
CA GLU A 50 4.98 -14.28 3.75
C GLU A 50 4.58 -15.62 4.35
N SER A 51 3.70 -15.58 5.36
CA SER A 51 3.18 -16.78 6.01
C SER A 51 1.77 -16.56 6.53
N PHE A 52 0.96 -17.60 6.44
CA PHE A 52 -0.32 -17.73 7.13
C PHE A 52 -0.57 -19.21 7.41
N LYS A 53 -0.52 -19.61 8.68
CA LYS A 53 -0.51 -21.01 9.10
C LYS A 53 -1.36 -21.26 10.33
N ALA A 54 -1.89 -22.47 10.45
CA ALA A 54 -2.62 -22.98 11.59
C ALA A 54 -1.85 -24.16 12.17
N ASP A 55 -1.65 -24.17 13.48
CA ASP A 55 -0.99 -25.27 14.19
C ASP A 55 -1.76 -25.64 15.47
N PRO A 56 -2.40 -26.82 15.54
CA PRO A 56 -2.55 -27.80 14.45
C PRO A 56 -3.60 -27.35 13.41
N PRO A 57 -3.48 -27.78 12.13
CA PRO A 57 -4.47 -27.48 11.08
C PRO A 57 -5.73 -28.35 11.15
N VAL A 58 -5.67 -29.45 11.92
CA VAL A 58 -6.78 -30.37 12.17
C VAL A 58 -6.98 -30.47 13.67
N LEU A 59 -8.22 -30.28 14.12
CA LEU A 59 -8.64 -30.29 15.51
C LEU A 59 -9.63 -31.42 15.74
N ASP A 60 -9.54 -32.04 16.91
CA ASP A 60 -10.65 -32.81 17.45
C ASP A 60 -11.72 -31.85 18.01
N GLY A 61 -12.97 -32.31 18.12
CA GLY A 61 -14.06 -31.48 18.64
C GLY A 61 -13.72 -30.81 19.98
N GLY A 62 -13.82 -29.47 20.03
CA GLY A 62 -13.47 -28.67 21.21
C GLY A 62 -11.98 -28.31 21.35
N GLY A 63 -11.14 -28.68 20.38
CA GLY A 63 -9.73 -28.30 20.34
C GLY A 63 -9.51 -26.83 19.96
N ALA A 64 -8.27 -26.35 20.17
CA ALA A 64 -7.84 -25.03 19.75
C ALA A 64 -6.64 -25.12 18.79
N SER A 65 -6.62 -24.26 17.79
CA SER A 65 -5.51 -24.09 16.84
C SER A 65 -4.88 -22.72 17.04
N ASN A 66 -3.57 -22.61 16.86
CA ASN A 66 -2.88 -21.33 16.83
C ASN A 66 -2.70 -20.86 15.38
N LEU A 67 -3.37 -19.76 15.02
CA LEU A 67 -3.15 -19.08 13.75
C LEU A 67 -1.95 -18.16 13.89
N SER A 68 -1.03 -18.21 12.94
CA SER A 68 0.14 -17.33 12.88
C SER A 68 0.30 -16.74 11.48
N TRP A 69 0.73 -15.48 11.41
CA TRP A 69 0.87 -14.76 10.15
C TRP A 69 2.06 -13.80 10.14
N SER A 70 2.60 -13.56 8.95
CA SER A 70 3.57 -12.50 8.64
C SER A 70 3.22 -11.84 7.33
N VAL A 71 2.99 -10.53 7.37
CA VAL A 71 2.68 -9.67 6.23
C VAL A 71 3.74 -8.56 6.16
N VAL A 72 4.22 -8.28 4.95
CA VAL A 72 5.18 -7.21 4.68
C VAL A 72 4.67 -6.30 3.57
N GLY A 73 5.04 -5.02 3.62
CA GLY A 73 4.58 -4.04 2.62
C GLY A 73 3.10 -3.71 2.70
N ALA A 74 2.40 -4.09 3.77
CA ALA A 74 1.03 -3.67 4.07
C ALA A 74 1.04 -2.58 5.16
N GLU A 75 0.04 -1.69 5.14
CA GLU A 75 -0.23 -0.73 6.22
C GLU A 75 -1.29 -1.27 7.18
N TRP A 76 -2.12 -2.19 6.68
CA TRP A 76 -3.27 -2.72 7.39
C TRP A 76 -3.43 -4.21 7.09
N ALA A 77 -3.82 -4.98 8.10
CA ALA A 77 -4.19 -6.38 7.96
C ALA A 77 -5.42 -6.72 8.82
N ALA A 78 -6.26 -7.64 8.33
CA ALA A 78 -7.38 -8.18 9.11
C ALA A 78 -7.61 -9.64 8.77
N ILE A 79 -8.18 -10.37 9.71
CA ILE A 79 -8.60 -11.77 9.54
C ILE A 79 -10.12 -11.83 9.73
N ASP A 80 -10.79 -12.61 8.88
CA ASP A 80 -12.24 -12.88 9.01
C ASP A 80 -12.57 -13.78 10.21
N GLN A 81 -13.78 -14.36 10.22
CA GLN A 81 -14.29 -15.21 11.31
C GLN A 81 -14.34 -14.52 12.68
N GLY A 82 -14.54 -13.20 12.68
CA GLY A 82 -14.72 -12.41 13.89
C GLY A 82 -13.42 -11.96 14.58
N ILE A 83 -12.24 -12.23 14.02
CA ILE A 83 -10.96 -11.76 14.57
C ILE A 83 -10.77 -10.26 14.33
N GLY A 84 -11.07 -9.78 13.11
CA GLY A 84 -11.00 -8.36 12.77
C GLY A 84 -9.58 -7.88 12.46
N GLU A 85 -9.32 -6.60 12.73
CA GLU A 85 -8.02 -5.97 12.44
C GLU A 85 -6.91 -6.53 13.33
N VAL A 86 -5.78 -6.84 12.71
CA VAL A 86 -4.61 -7.43 13.36
C VAL A 86 -3.33 -6.69 12.96
N GLY A 87 -2.29 -6.81 13.78
CA GLY A 87 -0.96 -6.38 13.38
C GLY A 87 -0.44 -7.15 12.17
N LEU A 88 0.53 -6.59 11.46
CA LEU A 88 1.14 -7.22 10.28
C LEU A 88 1.82 -8.55 10.58
N LYS A 89 2.26 -8.75 11.82
CA LYS A 89 2.82 -10.00 12.33
C LYS A 89 2.15 -10.33 13.65
N GLY A 90 1.85 -11.60 13.87
CA GLY A 90 1.23 -12.02 15.12
C GLY A 90 0.78 -13.47 15.11
N SER A 91 0.15 -13.83 16.20
CA SER A 91 -0.53 -15.11 16.37
C SER A 91 -1.76 -14.95 17.23
N THR A 92 -2.80 -15.74 16.96
CA THR A 92 -4.01 -15.81 17.79
C THR A 92 -4.49 -17.25 17.90
N SER A 93 -4.94 -17.62 19.10
CA SER A 93 -5.60 -18.90 19.30
C SER A 93 -7.06 -18.82 18.84
N VAL A 94 -7.51 -19.85 18.14
CA VAL A 94 -8.89 -20.01 17.66
C VAL A 94 -9.41 -21.39 18.02
N ALA A 95 -10.68 -21.48 18.40
CA ALA A 95 -11.35 -22.74 18.72
C ALA A 95 -12.65 -22.87 17.93
N PRO A 96 -12.58 -23.16 16.61
CA PRO A 96 -13.78 -23.31 15.79
C PRO A 96 -14.50 -24.62 16.14
N GLU A 97 -15.84 -24.60 16.18
CA GLU A 97 -16.66 -25.80 16.43
C GLU A 97 -16.82 -26.69 15.17
N LYS A 98 -16.61 -26.10 13.99
CA LYS A 98 -16.74 -26.77 12.68
C LYS A 98 -15.53 -26.42 11.83
N SER A 99 -15.29 -27.18 10.76
CA SER A 99 -14.24 -26.88 9.80
C SER A 99 -14.44 -25.46 9.22
N THR A 100 -13.53 -24.54 9.53
CA THR A 100 -13.65 -23.11 9.23
C THR A 100 -12.50 -22.66 8.33
N SER A 101 -12.82 -21.87 7.31
CA SER A 101 -11.82 -21.19 6.48
C SER A 101 -11.58 -19.80 7.04
N TYR A 102 -10.33 -19.52 7.38
CA TYR A 102 -9.85 -18.20 7.75
C TYR A 102 -9.20 -17.53 6.53
N THR A 103 -9.46 -16.26 6.32
CA THR A 103 -8.88 -15.45 5.27
C THR A 103 -8.25 -14.21 5.89
N ILE A 104 -6.95 -14.03 5.65
CA ILE A 104 -6.25 -12.80 5.97
C ILE A 104 -6.28 -11.85 4.77
N TYR A 105 -6.57 -10.59 5.04
CA TYR A 105 -6.58 -9.47 4.10
C TYR A 105 -5.47 -8.51 4.48
N ALA A 106 -4.67 -8.10 3.50
CA ALA A 106 -3.60 -7.14 3.65
C ALA A 106 -3.78 -6.00 2.66
N ARG A 107 -3.60 -4.75 3.09
CA ARG A 107 -3.81 -3.56 2.26
C ARG A 107 -2.69 -2.54 2.45
N ASN A 108 -2.30 -1.89 1.36
CA ASN A 108 -1.44 -0.71 1.36
C ASN A 108 -1.99 0.29 0.32
N GLY A 109 -2.60 1.37 0.79
CA GLY A 109 -3.33 2.30 -0.09
C GLY A 109 -4.37 1.60 -0.98
N SER A 110 -4.13 1.64 -2.29
CA SER A 110 -4.98 1.00 -3.33
C SER A 110 -4.61 -0.46 -3.62
N ARG A 111 -3.48 -0.96 -3.12
CA ARG A 111 -3.03 -2.33 -3.32
C ARG A 111 -3.58 -3.23 -2.23
N ASN A 112 -4.04 -4.42 -2.62
CA ASN A 112 -4.55 -5.42 -1.69
C ASN A 112 -3.97 -6.81 -2.02
N ARG A 113 -3.94 -7.66 -0.99
CA ARG A 113 -3.62 -9.09 -1.10
C ARG A 113 -4.42 -9.86 -0.06
N SER A 114 -4.81 -11.08 -0.38
CA SER A 114 -5.50 -11.97 0.56
C SER A 114 -4.99 -13.39 0.43
N MET A 115 -5.12 -14.16 1.52
CA MET A 115 -4.79 -15.59 1.55
C MET A 115 -5.76 -16.33 2.46
N SER A 116 -6.19 -17.53 2.04
CA SER A 116 -7.11 -18.37 2.80
C SER A 116 -6.42 -19.62 3.35
N LEU A 117 -6.84 -20.03 4.53
CA LEU A 117 -6.33 -21.15 5.29
C LEU A 117 -7.51 -21.89 5.92
N LYS A 118 -7.58 -23.20 5.71
CA LYS A 118 -8.68 -24.02 6.23
C LYS A 118 -8.23 -24.78 7.47
N VAL A 119 -8.92 -24.57 8.59
CA VAL A 119 -8.78 -25.37 9.81
C VAL A 119 -9.90 -26.41 9.81
N MET A 120 -9.54 -27.68 9.90
CA MET A 120 -10.48 -28.79 9.90
C MET A 120 -10.82 -29.20 11.33
N VAL A 121 -12.08 -29.48 11.59
CA VAL A 121 -12.55 -30.03 12.87
C VAL A 121 -13.15 -31.41 12.57
N MET A 122 -12.56 -32.45 13.16
CA MET A 122 -13.08 -33.81 13.07
C MET A 122 -14.35 -33.90 13.91
N ALA A 123 -15.47 -34.20 13.26
CA ALA A 123 -16.73 -34.43 13.96
C ALA A 123 -16.62 -35.70 14.83
N PRO A 124 -17.14 -35.68 16.07
CA PRO A 124 -17.16 -36.84 16.95
C PRO A 124 -18.05 -37.98 16.43
#